data_AF-A0AAP5JP91-F1
#
_entry.id   AF-A0AAP5JP91-F1
#
_cell.length_a   1.000
_cell.length_b   1.000
_cell.length_c   1.000
_cell.angle_alpha   90.00
_cell.angle_beta   90.00
_cell.angle_gamma   90.00
#
_symmetry.space_group_name_H-M   'P 1'
#
loop_
_entity.id
_entity.type
_entity.pdbx_description
1 polymer ?
#
loop_
_entity_poly.entity_id
_entity_poly.type
_entity_poly.pdbx_seq_one_letter_code
_entity_poly.pdbx_strand_id
1 'polypeptide(L)' 'MGKQVTVREALQKLKKAGFIKSPSHTGKSSHQRYIHKDDPERFADISFHKSGAVIPKGTLKNIERTSGVKF' A
#
# COMPACT_ATOMS: atom_id res chain seq x y z
N MET A 1 -3.61 11.72 -19.30
CA MET A 1 -4.16 11.40 -17.95
C MET A 1 -3.26 10.35 -17.31
N GLY A 2 -2.67 10.63 -16.14
CA GLY A 2 -1.82 9.64 -15.45
C GLY A 2 -2.67 8.47 -14.96
N LYS A 3 -2.14 7.24 -15.04
CA LYS A 3 -2.82 6.01 -14.57
C LYS A 3 -3.34 6.22 -13.15
N GLN A 4 -4.65 6.12 -12.98
CA GLN A 4 -5.29 6.10 -11.67
C GLN A 4 -5.14 4.69 -11.12
N VAL A 5 -4.39 4.54 -10.03
CA VAL A 5 -4.18 3.25 -9.37
C VAL A 5 -5.18 3.15 -8.23
N THR A 6 -6.00 2.11 -8.25
CA THR A 6 -6.94 1.83 -7.17
C THR A 6 -6.24 1.16 -6.00
N VAL A 7 -6.84 1.27 -4.81
CA VAL A 7 -6.38 0.56 -3.61
C VAL A 7 -6.28 -0.94 -3.87
N ARG A 8 -7.28 -1.52 -4.54
CA ARG A 8 -7.27 -2.95 -4.90
C ARG A 8 -6.05 -3.33 -5.74
N GLU A 9 -5.75 -2.57 -6.78
CA GLU A 9 -4.58 -2.82 -7.63
C GLU A 9 -3.27 -2.67 -6.85
N ALA A 10 -3.19 -1.64 -6.02
CA ALA A 10 -2.01 -1.41 -5.20
C ALA A 10 -1.75 -2.56 -4.23
N LEU A 11 -2.79 -3.02 -3.53
CA LEU A 11 -2.73 -4.16 -2.61
C LEU A 11 -2.35 -5.45 -3.33
N GLN A 12 -2.89 -5.70 -4.53
CA GLN A 12 -2.51 -6.88 -5.31
C GLN A 12 -1.04 -6.86 -5.72
N LYS A 13 -0.52 -5.70 -6.15
CA LYS A 13 0.89 -5.55 -6.55
C LYS A 13 1.82 -5.68 -5.34
N LEU A 14 1.48 -5.07 -4.21
CA LEU A 14 2.21 -5.20 -2.94
C LEU A 14 2.24 -6.66 -2.46
N LYS A 15 1.10 -7.36 -2.49
CA LYS A 15 1.03 -8.78 -2.13
C LYS A 15 1.93 -9.64 -3.02
N LYS A 16 1.94 -9.39 -4.34
CA LYS A 16 2.85 -10.07 -5.29
C LYS A 16 4.32 -9.77 -5.00
N ALA A 17 4.60 -8.56 -4.54
CA ALA A 17 5.93 -8.13 -4.13
C ALA A 17 6.34 -8.61 -2.73
N GLY A 18 5.56 -9.47 -2.06
CA GLY A 18 5.93 -10.05 -0.75
C GLY A 18 5.51 -9.21 0.46
N PHE A 19 4.69 -8.18 0.27
CA PHE A 19 4.15 -7.40 1.39
C PHE A 19 2.99 -8.13 2.06
N ILE A 20 3.02 -8.11 3.40
CA ILE A 20 1.99 -8.65 4.27
C ILE A 20 1.43 -7.53 5.15
N LYS A 21 0.22 -7.72 5.68
CA LYS A 21 -0.34 -6.76 6.63
C LYS A 21 0.52 -6.74 7.89
N SER A 22 0.85 -5.55 8.37
CA SER A 22 1.66 -5.40 9.59
C SER A 22 0.91 -5.99 10.79
N PRO A 23 1.52 -6.90 11.57
CA PRO A 23 0.89 -7.49 12.75
C PRO A 23 0.69 -6.48 13.88
N SER A 24 1.41 -5.36 13.87
CA SER A 24 1.30 -4.29 14.87
C SER A 24 0.14 -3.32 14.58
N HIS A 25 -0.42 -3.33 13.37
CA HIS A 25 -1.56 -2.48 12.98
C HIS A 25 -2.84 -3.35 12.81
N THR A 26 -3.29 -3.92 13.92
CA THR A 26 -4.45 -4.82 14.03
C THR A 26 -5.80 -4.11 14.18
N GLY A 27 -5.83 -2.78 14.25
CA GLY A 27 -7.09 -2.03 14.37
C GLY A 27 -7.96 -2.10 13.12
N LYS A 28 -9.28 -2.03 13.28
CA LYS A 28 -10.28 -1.76 12.22
C LYS A 28 -10.17 -0.33 11.65
N SER A 29 -8.98 0.24 11.67
CA SER A 29 -8.70 1.59 11.19
C SER A 29 -8.72 1.58 9.67
N SER A 30 -9.17 2.70 9.09
CA SER A 30 -9.04 2.97 7.67
C SER A 30 -7.58 3.08 7.21
N HIS A 31 -6.64 3.20 8.15
CA HIS A 31 -5.20 3.21 7.87
C HIS A 31 -4.63 1.81 8.13
N GLN A 32 -4.08 1.20 7.07
CA GLN A 32 -3.42 -0.10 7.15
C GLN A 32 -1.99 0.01 6.66
N ARG A 33 -1.06 -0.48 7.48
CA ARG A 33 0.35 -0.63 7.12
C ARG A 33 0.61 -2.03 6.59
N TYR A 34 1.32 -2.10 5.46
CA TYR A 34 1.85 -3.32 4.88
C TYR A 34 3.37 -3.29 4.96
N ILE A 35 3.99 -4.38 5.39
CA ILE A 35 5.45 -4.52 5.54
C ILE A 35 5.93 -5.65 4.65
N HIS A 36 7.15 -5.54 4.10
CA HIS A 36 7.73 -6.62 3.30
C HIS A 36 8.17 -7.77 4.23
N LYS A 37 7.87 -9.00 3.83
CA LYS A 37 8.12 -10.21 4.66
C LYS A 37 9.61 -10.42 4.99
N ASP A 38 10.50 -10.03 4.07
CA ASP A 38 11.95 -10.25 4.19
C ASP A 38 12.71 -8.97 4.61
N ASP A 39 12.02 -7.81 4.62
CA ASP A 39 12.64 -6.51 4.87
C ASP A 39 11.64 -5.56 5.56
N PRO A 40 11.69 -5.43 6.90
CA PRO A 40 10.77 -4.59 7.64
C PRO A 40 10.95 -3.08 7.39
N GLU A 41 12.07 -2.64 6.80
CA GLU A 41 12.28 -1.22 6.46
C GLU A 41 11.44 -0.80 5.25
N ARG A 42 11.02 -1.76 4.43
CA ARG A 42 10.12 -1.55 3.30
C ARG A 42 8.68 -1.68 3.74
N PHE A 43 7.97 -0.55 3.73
CA PHE A 43 6.55 -0.50 4.10
C PHE A 43 5.71 0.33 3.14
N ALA A 44 4.41 0.06 3.15
CA ALA A 44 3.39 0.80 2.42
C ALA A 44 2.24 1.12 3.37
N ASP A 45 2.04 2.41 3.64
CA ASP A 45 0.88 2.91 4.36
C ASP A 45 -0.23 3.23 3.38
N ILE A 46 -1.39 2.57 3.55
CA ILE A 46 -2.55 2.76 2.69
C ILE A 46 -3.74 3.13 3.56
N SER A 47 -4.31 4.31 3.29
CA SER A 47 -5.52 4.81 3.92
C SER A 47 -6.71 4.63 2.98
N PHE A 48 -7.70 3.83 3.37
CA PHE A 48 -8.90 3.59 2.57
C PHE A 48 -10.12 3.18 3.40
N HIS A 49 -11.28 3.72 3.02
CA HIS A 49 -12.59 3.27 3.53
C HIS A 49 -13.29 2.28 2.58
N LYS A 50 -12.91 2.29 1.29
CA LYS A 50 -13.42 1.39 0.25
C LYS A 50 -12.25 0.91 -0.61
N SER A 51 -12.20 -0.38 -0.91
CA SER A 51 -11.12 -1.00 -1.71
C SER A 51 -11.09 -0.56 -3.18
N GLY A 52 -12.18 0.02 -3.69
CA GLY A 52 -12.25 0.60 -5.04
C GLY A 52 -11.83 2.07 -5.14
N ALA A 53 -11.39 2.70 -4.04
CA ALA A 53 -10.95 4.08 -4.06
C ALA A 53 -9.67 4.25 -4.88
N VAL A 54 -9.56 5.36 -5.60
CA VAL A 54 -8.34 5.76 -6.30
C VAL A 54 -7.35 6.33 -5.30
N ILE A 55 -6.10 5.90 -5.38
CA ILE A 55 -5.01 6.45 -4.57
C ILE A 55 -4.58 7.79 -5.17
N PRO A 56 -4.58 8.89 -4.39
CA PRO A 56 -4.04 10.16 -4.85
C PRO A 56 -2.59 10.05 -5.28
N LYS A 57 -2.18 10.76 -6.33
CA LYS A 57 -0.81 10.68 -6.89
C LYS A 57 0.30 10.90 -5.85
N GLY A 58 0.09 11.83 -4.90
CA GLY A 58 1.06 12.09 -3.83
C GLY A 58 1.23 10.90 -2.90
N THR A 59 0.13 10.27 -2.50
CA THR A 59 0.13 9.04 -1.71
C THR A 59 0.79 7.89 -2.47
N LEU A 60 0.46 7.74 -3.76
CA LEU A 60 1.06 6.71 -4.61
C LEU A 60 2.58 6.87 -4.68
N LYS A 61 3.07 8.09 -4.96
CA LYS A 61 4.50 8.39 -5.02
C LYS A 61 5.21 8.15 -3.68
N ASN A 62 4.55 8.43 -2.56
CA ASN A 62 5.09 8.11 -1.25
C ASN A 62 5.20 6.60 -1.03
N ILE A 63 4.17 5.83 -1.41
CA ILE A 63 4.20 4.37 -1.35
C ILE A 63 5.32 3.83 -2.24
N GLU A 64 5.49 4.33 -3.46
CA GLU A 64 6.60 3.91 -4.34
C GLU A 64 7.97 4.14 -3.69
N ARG A 65 8.13 5.30 -3.02
CA ARG A 65 9.37 5.65 -2.32
C ARG A 65 9.65 4.75 -1.13
N THR A 66 8.66 4.45 -0.29
CA THR A 66 8.86 3.68 0.95
C THR A 66 8.86 2.16 0.71
N SER A 67 8.06 1.69 -0.26
CA SER A 67 7.97 0.26 -0.58
C SER A 67 8.95 -0.19 -1.65
N GLY A 68 9.47 0.72 -2.48
CA GLY A 68 10.27 0.41 -3.66
C GLY A 68 9.46 -0.25 -4.79
N VAL A 69 8.14 -0.35 -4.68
CA VAL A 69 7.25 -0.92 -5.71
C VAL A 69 6.70 0.21 -6.57
N LYS A 70 6.93 0.18 -7.88
CA LYS A 70 6.38 1.15 -8.85
C LYS A 70 4.97 0.75 -9.27
N PHE A 71 4.04 1.70 -9.47
CA PHE A 71 2.65 1.40 -9.85
C PHE A 71 2.31 1.74 -11.30
#